data_AF-A0A3C1XDB2-F1
#
_entry.id   AF-A0A3C1XDB2-F1
#
_cell.length_a   1.000
_cell.length_b   1.000
_cell.length_c   1.000
_cell.angle_alpha   90.00
_cell.angle_beta   90.00
_cell.angle_gamma   90.00
#
_symmetry.space_group_name_H-M   'P 1'
#
loop_
_entity.id
_entity.type
_entity.pdbx_description
1 polymer ?
#
loop_
_entity_poly.entity_id
_entity_poly.type
_entity_poly.pdbx_seq_one_letter_code
_entity_poly.pdbx_strand_id
1 'polypeptide(L)'
;CGYGTLALTLAKKYGLKATLVDVNSRALDLAKKNADKNNIKVDNIFLSNIYDNVEQSFDAIISNPPIRAGKEVVHAILSDAYMHLNDN
;
A
#
# COMPACT_ATOMS: atom_id res chain seq x y z
N CYS A 1 -4.51 -1.12 0.62
CA CYS A 1 -3.64 -1.96 1.48
C CYS A 1 -4.42 -2.88 2.41
N GLY A 2 -5.74 -2.77 2.51
CA GLY A 2 -6.54 -3.44 3.52
C GLY A 2 -6.06 -3.09 4.92
N TYR A 3 -6.07 -4.07 5.81
CA TYR A 3 -5.54 -3.95 7.18
C TYR A 3 -4.02 -4.19 7.27
N GLY A 4 -3.29 -4.12 6.15
CA GLY A 4 -1.83 -4.07 6.12
C GLY A 4 -1.08 -5.41 6.03
N THR A 5 -1.76 -6.54 5.83
CA THR A 5 -1.13 -7.89 5.91
C THR A 5 0.17 -8.02 5.10
N LEU A 6 0.11 -7.76 3.78
CA LEU A 6 1.27 -7.97 2.91
C LEU A 6 2.42 -7.04 3.27
N ALA A 7 2.15 -5.74 3.33
CA ALA A 7 3.18 -4.73 3.61
C ALA A 7 3.82 -4.92 4.98
N LEU A 8 3.04 -5.17 6.04
CA LEU A 8 3.56 -5.37 7.39
C LEU A 8 4.36 -6.67 7.51
N THR A 9 3.91 -7.76 6.88
CA THR A 9 4.68 -9.02 6.84
C THR A 9 6.02 -8.83 6.14
N LEU A 10 6.05 -8.13 5.00
CA LEU A 10 7.28 -7.87 4.26
C LEU A 10 8.21 -6.92 5.02
N ALA A 11 7.69 -5.84 5.58
CA ALA A 11 8.45 -4.91 6.43
C ALA A 11 9.08 -5.63 7.62
N LYS A 12 8.34 -6.50 8.30
CA LYS A 12 8.86 -7.27 9.44
C LYS A 12 9.92 -8.29 9.03
N LYS A 13 9.71 -9.01 7.92
CA LYS A 13 10.60 -10.09 7.49
C LYS A 13 11.91 -9.57 6.90
N TYR A 14 11.85 -8.47 6.15
CA TYR A 14 12.96 -7.97 5.35
C TYR A 14 13.48 -6.59 5.80
N GLY A 15 12.89 -5.97 6.82
CA GLY A 15 13.30 -4.65 7.32
C GLY A 15 13.01 -3.52 6.32
N LEU A 16 12.00 -3.69 5.48
CA LEU A 16 11.66 -2.73 4.42
C LEU A 16 10.98 -1.48 4.99
N LYS A 17 11.28 -0.34 4.36
CA LYS A 17 10.48 0.88 4.49
C LYS A 17 9.19 0.70 3.70
N ALA A 18 8.06 0.82 4.37
CA ALA A 18 6.76 0.58 3.77
C ALA A 18 5.86 1.81 3.89
N THR A 19 5.23 2.18 2.78
CA THR A 19 4.11 3.11 2.73
C THR A 19 2.85 2.35 2.33
N LEU A 20 1.76 2.55 3.06
CA LEU A 20 0.51 1.84 2.85
C LEU A 20 -0.61 2.83 2.53
N VAL A 21 -1.38 2.55 1.49
CA VAL A 21 -2.54 3.35 1.11
C VAL A 21 -3.79 2.50 0.87
N ASP A 22 -4.95 3.03 1.21
CA ASP A 22 -6.26 2.42 0.95
C ASP A 22 -7.36 3.49 0.85
N VAL A 23 -8.45 3.18 0.17
CA VAL A 23 -9.65 4.04 0.10
C VAL A 23 -10.51 3.95 1.35
N ASN A 24 -10.32 2.91 2.17
CA ASN A 24 -11.13 2.67 3.35
C ASN A 24 -10.38 3.11 4.62
N SER A 25 -10.83 4.21 5.23
CA SER A 25 -10.27 4.74 6.48
C SER A 25 -10.25 3.71 7.61
N ARG A 26 -11.28 2.86 7.70
CA ARG A 26 -11.37 1.79 8.70
C ARG A 26 -10.30 0.72 8.50
N ALA A 27 -9.93 0.44 7.25
CA ALA A 27 -8.85 -0.48 6.92
C ALA A 27 -7.49 0.11 7.33
N LEU A 28 -7.28 1.41 7.12
CA LEU A 28 -6.07 2.12 7.55
C LEU A 28 -5.92 2.14 9.07
N ASP A 29 -7.00 2.36 9.81
CA ASP A 29 -6.98 2.30 11.28
C ASP A 29 -6.60 0.91 11.78
N LEU A 30 -7.10 -0.14 11.13
CA LEU A 30 -6.70 -1.52 11.43
C LEU A 30 -5.24 -1.77 11.05
N ALA A 31 -4.75 -1.23 9.93
CA ALA A 31 -3.35 -1.34 9.54
C ALA A 31 -2.41 -0.68 10.55
N LYS A 32 -2.75 0.51 11.04
CA LYS A 32 -2.02 1.20 12.13
C LYS A 32 -1.99 0.35 13.40
N LYS A 33 -3.15 -0.11 13.87
CA LYS A 33 -3.24 -1.00 15.04
C LYS A 33 -2.45 -2.29 14.87
N ASN A 34 -2.43 -2.87 13.67
CA ASN A 34 -1.66 -4.08 13.38
C ASN A 34 -0.16 -3.82 13.36
N ALA A 35 0.29 -2.67 12.85
CA ALA A 35 1.68 -2.24 12.90
C ALA A 35 2.12 -2.10 14.37
N ASP A 36 1.34 -1.37 15.18
CA ASP A 36 1.60 -1.14 16.60
C ASP A 36 1.64 -2.46 17.39
N LYS A 37 0.61 -3.31 17.24
CA LYS A 37 0.51 -4.59 17.94
C LYS A 37 1.68 -5.54 17.65
N ASN A 38 2.29 -5.41 16.47
CA ASN A 38 3.40 -6.25 16.04
C ASN A 38 4.77 -5.56 16.17
N ASN A 39 4.83 -4.34 16.70
CA ASN A 39 6.02 -3.50 16.79
C ASN A 39 6.73 -3.30 15.44
N ILE A 40 5.96 -3.07 14.38
CA ILE A 40 6.47 -2.87 13.02
C ILE A 40 6.44 -1.37 12.72
N LYS A 41 7.59 -0.79 12.42
CA LYS A 41 7.69 0.59 11.94
C LYS A 41 7.43 0.63 10.44
N VAL A 42 6.62 1.59 10.01
CA VAL A 42 6.33 1.90 8.60
C VAL A 42 6.46 3.40 8.41
N ASP A 43 6.73 3.84 7.19
CA ASP A 43 7.00 5.25 6.90
C ASP A 43 5.70 6.06 6.90
N ASN A 44 4.64 5.53 6.28
CA ASN A 44 3.34 6.20 6.26
C ASN A 44 2.15 5.23 6.06
N ILE A 45 0.99 5.60 6.60
CA ILE A 45 -0.30 4.94 6.37
C ILE A 45 -1.37 6.02 6.18
N PHE A 46 -1.88 6.18 4.96
CA PHE A 46 -2.81 7.28 4.64
C PHE A 46 -3.88 6.90 3.61
N LEU A 47 -4.92 7.75 3.53
CA LEU A 47 -6.05 7.58 2.63
C LEU A 47 -5.64 7.97 1.21
N SER A 48 -5.82 7.06 0.26
CA SER A 48 -5.62 7.34 -1.16
C SER A 48 -6.55 6.46 -1.98
N ASN A 49 -7.11 7.02 -3.04
CA ASN A 49 -7.71 6.23 -4.09
C ASN A 49 -6.63 5.89 -5.12
N ILE A 50 -6.20 4.62 -5.09
CA ILE A 50 -5.05 4.17 -5.87
C ILE A 50 -3.83 5.07 -5.58
N TYR A 51 -3.42 5.91 -6.53
CA TYR A 51 -2.25 6.79 -6.43
C TYR A 51 -2.58 8.27 -6.19
N ASP A 52 -3.86 8.65 -6.06
CA ASP A 52 -4.28 10.06 -6.00
C ASP A 52 -3.50 10.92 -4.98
N ASN A 53 -3.12 10.36 -3.83
CA ASN A 53 -2.36 11.05 -2.77
C ASN A 53 -0.91 10.53 -2.63
N VAL A 54 -0.41 9.77 -3.61
CA VAL A 54 0.93 9.18 -3.58
C VAL A 54 1.88 10.09 -4.35
N GLU A 55 2.73 10.81 -3.64
CA GLU A 55 3.70 11.75 -4.26
C GLU A 55 5.10 11.16 -4.44
N GLN A 56 5.39 10.04 -3.78
CA GLN A 56 6.71 9.42 -3.76
C GLN A 56 6.83 8.30 -4.80
N SER A 57 8.06 8.00 -5.19
CA SER A 57 8.41 6.81 -5.97
C SER A 57 9.00 5.70 -5.08
N PHE A 58 8.83 4.46 -5.52
CA PHE A 58 9.19 3.26 -4.76
C PHE A 58 10.01 2.28 -5.61
N ASP A 59 10.83 1.45 -4.95
CA ASP A 59 11.55 0.36 -5.62
C ASP A 59 10.64 -0.83 -5.97
N ALA A 60 9.53 -0.96 -5.26
CA ALA A 60 8.53 -1.99 -5.52
C ALA A 60 7.14 -1.51 -5.07
N ILE A 61 6.13 -1.80 -5.90
CA ILE A 61 4.72 -1.57 -5.59
C ILE A 61 4.03 -2.93 -5.58
N ILE A 62 3.28 -3.21 -4.51
CA ILE A 62 2.57 -4.47 -4.32
C ILE A 62 1.11 -4.19 -4.08
N SER A 63 0.25 -4.85 -4.83
CA SER A 63 -1.20 -4.75 -4.68
C SER A 63 -1.83 -6.13 -4.68
N ASN A 64 -2.85 -6.32 -3.84
CA ASN A 64 -3.80 -7.42 -3.95
C ASN A 64 -5.15 -6.80 -4.38
N PRO A 65 -5.32 -6.51 -5.68
CA PRO A 65 -6.46 -5.73 -6.16
C PRO A 65 -7.78 -6.48 -5.92
N PRO A 66 -8.90 -5.77 -5.77
CA PRO A 66 -10.19 -6.40 -5.49
C PRO A 66 -10.63 -7.29 -6.66
N ILE A 67 -11.06 -8.52 -6.37
CA ILE A 67 -11.52 -9.48 -7.39
C ILE A 67 -12.67 -8.92 -8.23
N ARG A 68 -13.53 -8.08 -7.64
CA ARG A 68 -14.70 -7.47 -8.30
C ARG A 68 -14.51 -5.99 -8.61
N ALA A 69 -13.29 -5.47 -8.55
CA ALA A 69 -13.01 -4.15 -9.11
C ALA A 69 -13.17 -4.22 -10.63
N GLY A 70 -13.86 -3.24 -11.23
CA GLY A 70 -14.00 -3.18 -12.68
C GLY A 70 -12.65 -3.17 -13.39
N LYS A 71 -12.63 -3.58 -14.67
CA LYS A 71 -11.40 -3.68 -15.47
C LYS A 71 -10.57 -2.39 -15.45
N GLU A 72 -11.24 -1.24 -15.50
CA GLU A 72 -10.60 0.08 -15.47
C GLU A 72 -9.79 0.31 -14.19
N VAL A 73 -10.36 -0.04 -13.03
CA VAL A 73 -9.70 0.13 -11.73
C VAL A 73 -8.47 -0.78 -11.64
N VAL A 74 -8.60 -2.04 -12.06
CA VAL A 74 -7.46 -2.97 -12.08
C VAL A 74 -6.37 -2.49 -13.04
N HIS A 75 -6.76 -1.96 -14.20
CA HIS A 75 -5.82 -1.40 -15.18
C HIS A 75 -5.09 -0.16 -14.65
N ALA A 76 -5.79 0.74 -13.96
CA ALA A 76 -5.20 1.92 -13.32
C ALA A 76 -4.19 1.52 -12.23
N ILE A 77 -4.55 0.56 -11.36
CA ILE A 77 -3.62 0.01 -10.35
C ILE A 77 -2.31 -0.48 -10.98
N LEU A 78 -2.34 -1.09 -12.17
CA LEU A 78 -1.15 -1.66 -12.80
C LEU A 78 -0.39 -0.65 -13.65
N SER A 79 -1.10 0.17 -14.42
CA SER A 79 -0.48 1.08 -15.40
C SER A 79 0.09 2.31 -14.71
N ASP A 80 -0.66 2.89 -13.78
CA ASP A 80 -0.24 4.12 -13.09
C ASP A 80 0.88 3.83 -12.09
N ALA A 81 1.01 2.57 -11.63
CA ALA A 81 2.14 2.13 -10.81
C ALA A 81 3.49 2.50 -11.44
N TYR A 82 3.59 2.42 -12.77
CA TYR A 82 4.81 2.75 -13.51
C TYR A 82 5.30 4.17 -13.22
N MET A 83 4.39 5.12 -13.05
CA MET A 83 4.72 6.53 -12.77
C MET A 83 5.25 6.76 -11.35
N HIS A 84 5.06 5.78 -10.45
CA HIS A 84 5.48 5.82 -9.05
C HIS A 84 6.60 4.81 -8.76
N LEU A 85 7.26 4.28 -9.79
CA LEU A 85 8.46 3.46 -9.63
C LEU A 85 9.71 4.32 -9.82
N ASN A 86 10.76 3.99 -9.08
CA ASN A 86 12.09 4.54 -9.35
C ASN A 86 12.62 4.00 -10.70
N ASP A 87 13.38 4.82 -11.41
CA ASP A 87 14.13 4.40 -12.60
C ASP A 87 15.24 3.43 -12.16
N ASN A 88 14.99 2.13 -12.31
CA ASN A 88 15.93 1.05 -11.99
C ASN A 88 16.27 0.25 -13.25
#